data_AF-G1LBZ0-F1
#
_entry.id   AF-G1LBZ0-F1
#
_cell.length_a   1.000
_cell.length_b   1.000
_cell.length_c   1.000
_cell.angle_alpha   90.00
_cell.angle_beta   90.00
_cell.angle_gamma   90.00
#
_symmetry.space_group_name_H-M   'P 1'
#
loop_
_entity.id
_entity.type
_entity.pdbx_description
1 polymer ?
#
loop_
_entity_poly.entity_id
_entity_poly.type
_entity_poly.pdbx_seq_one_letter_code
_entity_poly.pdbx_strand_id
1 'polypeptide(L)'
;MKPDSLILFTVLLALQILTSWTVEGASKEKAKHGACPFTPRVLCLVFEPPQCQSDWQCPKEQKCCREYCGIKCVDPVDPSKPVKVNPGKCPADTGECKKPNPPDLCLNDGHCRNGLKCCKGVCGNSCFEPVEDIFLPVQQDYEDFPVRVV
;
A
#
# COMPACT_ATOMS: atom_id res chain seq x y z
N MET A 1 57.90 34.67 -5.99
CA MET A 1 56.44 34.48 -6.04
C MET A 1 55.82 35.88 -5.94
N LYS A 2 55.06 36.33 -6.94
CA LYS A 2 54.56 37.72 -7.02
C LYS A 2 53.31 37.88 -6.12
N PRO A 3 53.22 38.94 -5.30
CA PRO A 3 52.09 39.16 -4.39
C PRO A 3 50.76 39.25 -5.15
N ASP A 4 50.78 39.78 -6.39
CA ASP A 4 49.60 39.88 -7.26
C ASP A 4 48.96 38.53 -7.60
N SER A 5 49.79 37.49 -7.70
CA SER A 5 49.31 36.13 -8.00
C SER A 5 48.61 35.51 -6.79
N LEU A 6 49.12 35.76 -5.58
CA LEU A 6 48.52 35.25 -4.35
C LEU A 6 47.16 35.90 -4.08
N ILE A 7 47.01 37.18 -4.37
CA ILE A 7 45.74 37.91 -4.22
C ILE A 7 44.68 37.36 -5.20
N LEU A 8 45.09 37.00 -6.41
CA LEU A 8 44.18 36.46 -7.41
C LEU A 8 43.71 35.04 -7.05
N PHE A 9 44.61 34.22 -6.52
CA PHE A 9 44.28 32.89 -6.00
C PHE A 9 43.35 32.95 -4.78
N THR A 10 43.55 33.90 -3.86
CA THR A 10 42.67 34.04 -2.68
C THR A 10 41.27 34.52 -3.06
N VAL A 11 41.15 35.43 -4.03
CA VAL A 11 39.84 35.89 -4.55
C VAL A 11 39.10 34.75 -5.26
N LEU A 12 39.79 33.93 -6.07
CA LEU A 12 39.18 32.78 -6.74
C LEU A 12 38.69 31.72 -5.74
N LEU A 13 39.44 31.44 -4.68
CA LEU A 13 39.01 30.54 -3.61
C LEU A 13 37.80 31.10 -2.86
N ALA A 14 37.74 32.41 -2.61
CA ALA A 14 36.59 33.05 -1.97
C ALA A 14 35.31 32.98 -2.82
N LEU A 15 35.41 33.11 -4.15
CA LEU A 15 34.26 32.95 -5.04
C LEU A 15 33.69 31.52 -5.04
N GLN A 16 34.54 30.49 -4.92
CA GLN A 16 34.08 29.10 -4.85
C GLN A 16 33.38 28.75 -3.53
N ILE A 17 33.69 29.48 -2.45
CA ILE A 17 33.02 29.32 -1.15
C ILE A 17 31.61 29.94 -1.21
N LEU A 18 31.41 31.01 -1.99
CA LEU A 18 30.10 31.67 -2.15
C LEU A 18 29.10 30.88 -3.00
N THR A 19 29.55 29.95 -3.85
CA THR A 19 28.68 29.12 -4.69
C THR A 19 28.28 27.79 -4.05
N SER A 20 28.89 27.42 -2.92
CA SER A 20 28.70 26.09 -2.32
C SER A 20 27.55 25.99 -1.31
N TRP A 21 26.78 27.07 -1.10
CA TRP A 21 25.61 27.05 -0.21
C TRP A 21 24.29 27.18 -0.97
N THR A 22 24.03 26.22 -1.85
CA THR A 22 22.68 25.66 -1.92
C THR A 22 22.75 24.29 -1.26
N VAL A 23 22.86 24.29 0.08
CA VAL A 23 22.40 23.15 0.85
C VAL A 23 20.90 23.13 0.58
N GLU A 24 20.44 22.23 -0.29
CA GLU A 24 19.05 21.78 -0.25
C GLU A 24 18.80 21.39 1.19
N GLY A 25 18.21 22.31 1.94
CA GLY A 25 17.51 21.97 3.15
C GLY A 25 16.45 20.99 2.69
N ALA A 26 16.75 19.70 2.79
CA ALA A 26 15.74 18.69 3.02
C ALA A 26 15.09 19.11 4.33
N SER A 27 14.16 20.07 4.25
CA SER A 27 13.29 20.42 5.34
C SER A 27 12.70 19.07 5.74
N LYS A 28 12.94 18.66 6.98
CA LYS A 28 12.37 17.43 7.52
C LYS A 28 10.91 17.75 7.80
N GLU A 29 10.19 17.94 6.72
CA GLU A 29 8.88 18.52 6.64
C GLU A 29 7.93 17.43 7.16
N LYS A 30 7.55 17.55 8.43
CA LYS A 30 6.78 16.58 9.22
C LYS A 30 5.54 16.09 8.44
N ALA A 31 5.48 14.81 8.08
CA ALA A 31 4.35 14.25 7.33
C ALA A 31 3.00 14.57 8.01
N LYS A 32 1.97 14.84 7.20
CA LYS A 32 0.62 15.10 7.71
C LYS A 32 0.01 13.84 8.32
N HIS A 33 -0.91 14.02 9.26
CA HIS A 33 -1.53 12.93 10.00
C HIS A 33 -2.35 11.97 9.10
N GLY A 34 -2.52 10.73 9.55
CA GLY A 34 -3.22 9.67 8.81
C GLY A 34 -2.36 8.98 7.74
N ALA A 35 -2.96 8.03 7.05
CA ALA A 35 -2.32 7.22 6.02
C ALA A 35 -2.94 7.50 4.64
N CYS A 36 -2.18 7.21 3.58
CA CYS A 36 -2.76 7.19 2.24
C CYS A 36 -3.82 6.08 2.15
N PRO A 37 -4.98 6.33 1.52
CA PRO A 37 -5.92 5.28 1.17
C PRO A 37 -5.22 4.16 0.41
N PHE A 38 -5.68 2.92 0.59
CA PHE A 38 -5.18 1.82 -0.21
C PHE A 38 -5.69 1.95 -1.64
N THR A 39 -4.76 1.95 -2.58
CA THR A 39 -5.04 1.96 -4.02
C THR A 39 -4.29 0.78 -4.67
N PRO A 40 -5.01 -0.19 -5.26
CA PRO A 40 -4.38 -1.39 -5.79
C PRO A 40 -3.49 -1.05 -6.99
N ARG A 41 -2.43 -1.85 -7.19
CA ARG A 41 -1.53 -1.65 -8.32
C ARG A 41 -2.20 -2.10 -9.61
N VAL A 42 -2.41 -1.17 -10.51
CA VAL A 42 -2.93 -1.43 -11.87
C VAL A 42 -1.85 -1.17 -12.91
N LEU A 43 -2.03 -1.74 -14.10
CA LEU A 43 -1.25 -1.37 -15.26
C LEU A 43 -1.82 -0.07 -15.84
N CYS A 44 -0.96 0.93 -16.00
CA CYS A 44 -1.34 2.21 -16.60
C CYS A 44 -0.73 2.30 -18.00
N LEU A 45 -1.57 2.54 -19.00
CA LEU A 45 -1.10 2.84 -20.35
C LEU A 45 -0.41 4.21 -20.41
N VAL A 46 -0.93 5.16 -19.63
CA VAL A 46 -0.41 6.53 -19.49
C VAL A 46 -0.46 6.92 -18.03
N PHE A 47 0.62 7.51 -17.52
CA PHE A 47 0.66 8.12 -16.19
C PHE A 47 0.27 9.59 -16.27
N GLU A 48 -0.58 10.03 -15.34
CA GLU A 48 -0.92 11.44 -15.17
C GLU A 48 0.26 12.21 -14.57
N PRO A 49 0.48 13.48 -14.95
CA PRO A 49 1.44 14.34 -14.28
C PRO A 49 1.18 14.42 -12.77
N PRO A 50 2.22 14.36 -11.91
CA PRO A 50 2.04 14.40 -10.47
C PRO A 50 1.52 15.77 -10.01
N GLN A 51 0.52 15.77 -9.13
CA GLN A 51 -0.03 17.00 -8.54
C GLN A 51 0.79 17.54 -7.37
N CYS A 52 1.57 16.66 -6.73
CA CYS A 52 2.35 16.95 -5.55
C CYS A 52 3.59 16.02 -5.50
N GLN A 53 4.59 16.41 -4.72
CA GLN A 53 5.76 15.61 -4.37
C GLN A 53 5.81 15.32 -2.87
N SER A 54 5.24 16.20 -2.03
CA SER A 54 5.08 16.01 -0.60
C SER A 54 3.69 16.42 -0.12
N ASP A 55 3.33 15.96 1.08
CA ASP A 55 2.06 16.31 1.74
C ASP A 55 1.83 17.83 1.83
N TRP A 56 2.90 18.62 1.94
CA TRP A 56 2.85 20.06 2.17
C TRP A 56 2.34 20.87 0.99
N GLN A 57 2.48 20.32 -0.22
CA GLN A 57 1.92 20.92 -1.42
C GLN A 57 0.40 20.69 -1.51
N CYS A 58 -0.14 19.74 -0.75
CA CYS A 58 -1.56 19.43 -0.76
C CYS A 58 -2.35 20.39 0.17
N PRO A 59 -3.58 20.77 -0.21
CA PRO A 59 -4.39 21.67 0.60
C PRO A 59 -4.85 20.98 1.90
N LYS A 60 -5.07 21.76 2.97
CA LYS A 60 -5.59 21.28 4.26
C LYS A 60 -4.78 20.09 4.80
N GLU A 61 -5.46 19.06 5.30
CA GLU A 61 -4.86 17.81 5.83
C GLU A 61 -4.63 16.74 4.75
N GLN A 62 -4.79 17.07 3.46
CA GLN A 62 -4.62 16.09 2.40
C GLN A 62 -3.16 15.64 2.28
N LYS A 63 -2.98 14.36 1.98
CA LYS A 63 -1.68 13.73 1.80
C LYS A 63 -1.37 13.56 0.32
N CYS A 64 -0.08 13.58 -0.01
CA CYS A 64 0.40 13.32 -1.35
C CYS A 64 0.57 11.81 -1.54
N CYS A 65 -0.36 11.19 -2.26
CA CYS A 65 -0.48 9.74 -2.33
C CYS A 65 -0.39 9.23 -3.75
N ARG A 66 0.12 7.99 -3.88
CA ARG A 66 0.08 7.25 -5.14
C ARG A 66 -1.34 6.71 -5.35
N GLU A 67 -1.96 7.17 -6.42
CA GLU A 67 -3.22 6.65 -6.94
C GLU A 67 -2.96 5.65 -8.07
N TYR A 68 -4.03 5.17 -8.73
CA TYR A 68 -3.97 4.16 -9.78
C TYR A 68 -2.89 4.46 -10.83
N CYS A 69 -2.99 5.63 -11.46
CA CYS A 69 -2.13 6.06 -12.56
C CYS A 69 -1.53 7.45 -12.36
N GLY A 70 -1.32 7.89 -11.13
CA GLY A 70 -0.77 9.20 -10.83
C GLY A 70 -0.44 9.41 -9.36
N ILE A 71 0.10 10.59 -9.05
CA ILE A 71 0.33 11.06 -7.68
C ILE A 71 -0.58 12.26 -7.44
N LYS A 72 -1.45 12.16 -6.44
CA LYS A 72 -2.53 13.12 -6.20
C LYS A 72 -2.64 13.49 -4.72
N CYS A 73 -3.21 14.66 -4.46
CA CYS A 73 -3.62 15.04 -3.12
C CYS A 73 -4.95 14.38 -2.79
N VAL A 74 -4.97 13.58 -1.73
CA VAL A 74 -6.15 12.81 -1.30
C VAL A 74 -6.40 12.97 0.19
N ASP A 75 -7.65 12.83 0.59
CA ASP A 75 -8.01 12.82 2.00
C ASP A 75 -7.43 11.57 2.68
N PRO A 76 -6.73 11.72 3.83
CA PRO A 76 -6.12 10.59 4.51
C PRO A 76 -7.17 9.68 5.16
N VAL A 77 -6.81 8.40 5.29
CA VAL A 77 -7.54 7.45 6.13
C VAL A 77 -6.91 7.36 7.51
N ASP A 78 -7.75 7.12 8.51
CA ASP A 78 -7.30 6.85 9.88
C ASP A 78 -7.00 5.36 10.03
N PRO A 79 -5.72 4.96 10.17
CA PRO A 79 -5.33 3.55 10.27
C PRO A 79 -5.72 2.91 11.61
N SER A 80 -6.15 3.71 12.60
CA SER A 80 -6.60 3.20 13.90
C SER A 80 -8.06 2.74 13.89
N LYS A 81 -8.83 3.09 12.84
CA LYS A 81 -10.23 2.69 12.75
C LYS A 81 -10.36 1.18 12.58
N PRO A 82 -11.32 0.54 13.27
CA PRO A 82 -11.56 -0.88 13.10
C PRO A 82 -11.97 -1.16 11.66
N VAL A 83 -11.34 -2.18 11.10
CA VAL A 83 -11.61 -2.64 9.74
C VAL A 83 -12.91 -3.44 9.75
N LYS A 84 -13.82 -3.13 8.82
CA LYS A 84 -15.04 -3.92 8.62
C LYS A 84 -14.65 -5.34 8.20
N VAL A 85 -15.20 -6.34 8.88
CA VAL A 85 -15.07 -7.75 8.52
C VAL A 85 -16.43 -8.25 8.03
N ASN A 86 -16.46 -8.80 6.82
CA ASN A 86 -17.69 -9.37 6.26
C ASN A 86 -17.88 -10.80 6.79
N PRO A 87 -19.13 -11.26 7.01
CA PRO A 87 -19.43 -12.62 7.48
C PRO A 87 -18.90 -13.73 6.56
N GLY A 88 -18.76 -14.94 7.10
CA GLY A 88 -18.27 -16.12 6.40
C GLY A 88 -16.74 -16.23 6.36
N LYS A 89 -16.24 -17.23 5.65
CA LYS A 89 -14.80 -17.55 5.55
C LYS A 89 -14.28 -17.41 4.13
N CYS A 90 -12.95 -17.32 4.01
CA CYS A 90 -12.30 -17.36 2.72
C CYS A 90 -12.36 -18.79 2.14
N PRO A 91 -12.60 -18.96 0.83
CA PRO A 91 -12.43 -20.26 0.20
C PRO A 91 -10.97 -20.73 0.34
N ALA A 92 -10.77 -22.04 0.41
CA ALA A 92 -9.42 -22.61 0.41
C ALA A 92 -8.72 -22.34 -0.93
N ASP A 93 -7.47 -21.86 -0.88
CA ASP A 93 -6.62 -21.74 -2.05
C ASP A 93 -5.73 -22.99 -2.18
N THR A 94 -5.58 -23.51 -3.40
CA THR A 94 -4.74 -24.69 -3.70
C THR A 94 -3.66 -24.41 -4.74
N GLY A 95 -3.41 -23.13 -5.05
CA GLY A 95 -2.48 -22.73 -6.10
C GLY A 95 -1.27 -21.99 -5.55
N GLU A 96 -0.15 -22.11 -6.25
CA GLU A 96 1.09 -21.39 -5.95
C GLU A 96 1.38 -20.32 -7.02
N CYS A 97 1.81 -19.15 -6.57
CA CYS A 97 2.23 -18.05 -7.43
C CYS A 97 3.75 -17.99 -7.52
N LYS A 98 4.27 -18.01 -8.76
CA LYS A 98 5.70 -17.88 -9.05
C LYS A 98 6.15 -16.42 -9.22
N LYS A 99 5.23 -15.46 -9.07
CA LYS A 99 5.53 -14.04 -9.23
C LYS A 99 6.11 -13.50 -7.92
N PRO A 100 7.30 -12.88 -7.95
CA PRO A 100 7.80 -12.16 -6.79
C PRO A 100 6.90 -10.95 -6.52
N ASN A 101 6.47 -10.79 -5.27
CA ASN A 101 5.59 -9.71 -4.80
C ASN A 101 4.31 -9.57 -5.65
N PRO A 102 3.38 -10.54 -5.56
CA PRO A 102 2.11 -10.43 -6.26
C PRO A 102 1.34 -9.17 -5.81
N PRO A 103 0.64 -8.48 -6.74
CA PRO A 103 -0.12 -7.30 -6.39
C PRO A 103 -1.38 -7.71 -5.62
N ASP A 104 -1.58 -7.08 -4.47
CA ASP A 104 -2.84 -7.18 -3.74
C ASP A 104 -3.88 -6.27 -4.39
N LEU A 105 -5.09 -6.80 -4.60
CA LEU A 105 -6.26 -6.06 -5.07
C LEU A 105 -7.10 -5.52 -3.91
N CYS A 106 -6.90 -6.06 -2.70
CA CYS A 106 -7.53 -5.64 -1.46
C CYS A 106 -6.56 -5.88 -0.29
N LEU A 107 -6.74 -5.17 0.83
CA LEU A 107 -6.04 -5.45 2.09
C LEU A 107 -7.01 -5.90 3.19
N ASN A 108 -8.30 -5.63 2.99
CA ASN A 108 -9.36 -5.98 3.90
C ASN A 108 -10.71 -6.00 3.18
N ASP A 109 -11.70 -6.60 3.83
CA ASP A 109 -13.08 -6.76 3.34
C ASP A 109 -13.76 -5.42 2.99
N GLY A 110 -13.33 -4.31 3.62
CA GLY A 110 -13.82 -2.96 3.32
C GLY A 110 -13.43 -2.44 1.93
N HIS A 111 -12.38 -2.99 1.31
CA HIS A 111 -12.00 -2.66 -0.07
C HIS A 111 -12.81 -3.47 -1.10
N CYS A 112 -13.56 -4.48 -0.65
CA CYS A 112 -14.35 -5.34 -1.50
C CYS A 112 -15.82 -4.86 -1.57
N ARG A 113 -16.40 -4.93 -2.78
CA ARG A 113 -17.82 -4.58 -2.99
C ARG A 113 -18.72 -5.74 -2.57
N ASN A 114 -20.02 -5.47 -2.40
CA ASN A 114 -21.07 -6.48 -2.23
C ASN A 114 -20.86 -7.49 -1.09
N GLY A 115 -20.15 -7.10 -0.02
CA GLY A 115 -19.93 -8.00 1.12
C GLY A 115 -18.91 -9.12 0.87
N LEU A 116 -18.16 -9.06 -0.23
CA LEU A 116 -17.09 -10.01 -0.54
C LEU A 116 -15.95 -9.90 0.49
N LYS A 117 -15.24 -11.01 0.73
CA LYS A 117 -14.10 -11.05 1.64
C LYS A 117 -12.80 -10.83 0.89
N CYS A 118 -11.86 -10.11 1.51
CA CYS A 118 -10.51 -10.01 1.02
C CYS A 118 -9.71 -11.22 1.51
N CYS A 119 -9.38 -12.11 0.58
CA CYS A 119 -8.76 -13.39 0.88
C CYS A 119 -7.42 -13.51 0.17
N LYS A 120 -6.51 -14.27 0.79
CA LYS A 120 -5.32 -14.73 0.10
C LYS A 120 -5.76 -15.64 -1.04
N GLY A 121 -5.48 -15.23 -2.27
CA GLY A 121 -5.63 -16.06 -3.44
C GLY A 121 -4.29 -16.64 -3.86
N VAL A 122 -4.31 -17.34 -5.00
CA VAL A 122 -3.11 -17.95 -5.60
C VAL A 122 -1.95 -16.97 -5.73
N CYS A 123 -2.24 -15.72 -6.15
CA CYS A 123 -1.21 -14.72 -6.48
C CYS A 123 -1.59 -13.34 -5.93
N GLY A 124 -1.57 -13.21 -4.60
CA GLY A 124 -1.91 -11.99 -3.87
C GLY A 124 -3.33 -12.02 -3.31
N ASN A 125 -3.70 -10.97 -2.58
CA ASN A 125 -5.03 -10.81 -1.99
C ASN A 125 -6.04 -10.38 -3.05
N SER A 126 -7.22 -11.01 -3.05
CA SER A 126 -8.32 -10.70 -3.97
C SER A 126 -9.67 -10.84 -3.27
N CYS A 127 -10.71 -10.23 -3.85
CA CYS A 127 -12.06 -10.30 -3.29
C CYS A 127 -12.77 -11.58 -3.75
N PHE A 128 -13.23 -12.39 -2.80
CA PHE A 128 -13.94 -13.65 -3.04
C PHE A 128 -15.31 -13.66 -2.36
N GLU A 129 -16.23 -14.45 -2.92
CA GLU A 129 -17.48 -14.77 -2.24
C GLU A 129 -17.18 -15.54 -0.95
N PRO A 130 -17.79 -15.14 0.19
CA PRO A 130 -17.61 -15.87 1.44
C PRO A 130 -18.19 -17.27 1.33
N VAL A 131 -17.45 -18.27 1.80
CA VAL A 131 -18.02 -19.60 2.05
C VAL A 131 -18.70 -19.59 3.41
N GLU A 132 -19.89 -20.18 3.47
CA GLU A 132 -20.58 -20.40 4.73
C GLU A 132 -19.82 -21.44 5.56
N ASP A 133 -19.84 -21.28 6.88
CA ASP A 133 -19.49 -22.37 7.77
C ASP A 133 -20.53 -23.46 7.57
N ILE A 134 -20.21 -24.46 6.75
CA ILE A 134 -20.97 -25.71 6.76
C ILE A 134 -20.70 -26.32 8.14
N PHE A 135 -21.50 -25.94 9.13
CA PHE A 135 -21.77 -26.79 10.28
C PHE A 135 -22.47 -28.01 9.71
N LEU A 136 -21.71 -28.93 9.10
CA LEU A 136 -22.21 -30.29 8.97
C LEU A 136 -22.45 -30.72 10.41
N PRO A 137 -23.70 -31.04 10.82
CA PRO A 137 -23.88 -31.72 12.08
C PRO A 137 -22.98 -32.95 12.00
N VAL A 138 -22.04 -33.08 12.93
CA VAL A 138 -21.35 -34.34 13.15
C VAL A 138 -22.46 -35.34 13.39
N GLN A 139 -22.75 -36.18 12.39
CA GLN A 139 -23.74 -37.25 12.51
C GLN A 139 -23.24 -38.16 13.63
N GLN A 140 -23.82 -38.00 14.81
CA GLN A 140 -23.53 -38.78 15.99
C GLN A 140 -24.33 -40.09 16.03
N ASP A 141 -24.74 -40.59 14.86
CA ASP A 141 -25.61 -41.77 14.70
C ASP A 141 -24.93 -42.88 13.89
N TYR A 142 -23.75 -43.32 14.33
CA TYR A 142 -23.23 -44.64 13.94
C TYR A 142 -23.48 -45.63 15.09
N GLU A 143 -24.76 -45.78 15.46
CA GLU A 143 -25.24 -46.87 16.30
C GLU A 143 -25.64 -48.05 15.42
N ASP A 144 -24.94 -49.17 15.64
CA ASP A 144 -25.39 -50.56 15.52
C ASP A 144 -26.11 -51.02 14.23
N PHE A 145 -25.33 -51.55 13.28
CA PHE A 145 -25.84 -52.57 12.36
C PHE A 145 -25.19 -53.92 12.72
N PRO A 146 -25.97 -54.96 13.11
CA PRO A 146 -25.41 -56.27 13.37
C PRO A 146 -25.00 -56.92 12.05
N VAL A 147 -23.70 -57.19 11.89
CA VAL A 147 -23.20 -58.02 10.81
C VAL A 147 -23.69 -59.45 11.06
N ARG A 148 -24.71 -59.89 10.31
CA ARG A 148 -25.01 -61.32 10.15
C ARG A 148 -23.91 -61.94 9.28
N VAL A 149 -23.07 -62.77 9.90
CA VAL A 149 -22.29 -63.77 9.17
C VAL A 149 -23.26 -64.88 8.77
N VAL A 150 -23.46 -65.06 7.46
CA VAL A 150 -24.09 -66.25 6.88
C VAL A 150 -22.99 -67.10 6.28
#